data_AF-A0A946I1T9-F1
#
_entry.id   AF-A0A946I1T9-F1
#
_cell.length_a   1.000
_cell.length_b   1.000
_cell.length_c   1.000
_cell.angle_alpha   90.00
_cell.angle_beta   90.00
_cell.angle_gamma   90.00
#
_symmetry.space_group_name_H-M   'P 1'
#
loop_
_entity.id
_entity.type
_entity.pdbx_description
1 polymer ?
#
loop_
_entity_poly.entity_id
_entity_poly.type
_entity_poly.pdbx_seq_one_letter_code
_entity_poly.pdbx_strand_id
1 'polypeptide(L)' 'MLRALKPRLHAADAEEAQALREHLLYKHDIEVPIIARSGRLWARLAAQVDCQMSDFEILADAVADWAVTREHH' A
#
# COMPACT_ATOMS: atom_id res chain seq x y z
N MET A 1 -9.76 -8.68 20.90
CA MET A 1 -8.50 -9.47 20.99
C MET A 1 -7.63 -9.06 19.80
N LEU A 2 -6.67 -8.14 19.97
CA LEU A 2 -5.76 -7.77 18.87
C LEU A 2 -4.70 -8.87 18.71
N ARG A 3 -4.66 -9.49 17.52
CA ARG A 3 -3.64 -10.47 17.14
C ARG A 3 -2.29 -9.76 17.08
N ALA A 4 -1.32 -10.24 17.84
CA ALA A 4 0.05 -9.72 17.81
C ALA A 4 0.64 -9.94 16.40
N LEU A 5 0.90 -8.84 15.68
CA LEU A 5 1.64 -8.85 14.42
C LEU A 5 3.11 -9.15 14.75
N LYS A 6 3.70 -10.15 14.08
CA LYS A 6 5.08 -10.62 14.29
C LYS A 6 6.08 -9.45 14.38
N PRO A 7 7.02 -9.45 15.34
CA PRO A 7 8.09 -8.46 15.38
C PRO A 7 9.19 -8.89 14.40
N ARG A 8 9.33 -8.11 13.32
CA ARG A 8 10.54 -7.78 12.54
C ARG A 8 10.13 -7.25 11.15
N LEU A 9 9.29 -6.21 11.12
CA LEU A 9 9.22 -5.34 9.95
C LEU A 9 10.17 -4.18 10.25
N HIS A 10 11.13 -3.93 9.36
CA HIS A 10 11.79 -2.62 9.33
C HIS A 10 10.69 -1.55 9.40
N ALA A 11 10.93 -0.51 10.20
CA ALA A 11 9.96 0.56 10.33
C ALA A 11 9.79 1.21 8.95
N ALA A 12 8.56 1.21 8.43
CA ALA A 12 8.33 1.76 7.10
C ALA A 12 8.74 3.24 7.03
N ASP A 13 9.47 3.56 5.97
CA ASP A 13 10.07 4.87 5.74
C ASP A 13 9.66 5.48 4.38
N ALA A 14 10.23 6.64 4.08
CA ALA A 14 9.91 7.38 2.86
C ALA A 14 10.32 6.64 1.58
N GLU A 15 11.35 5.80 1.63
CA GLU A 15 11.82 5.00 0.49
C GLU A 15 10.82 3.87 0.20
N GLU A 16 10.39 3.15 1.24
CA GLU A 16 9.34 2.12 1.08
C GLU A 16 8.00 2.72 0.60
N ALA A 17 7.65 3.92 1.10
CA ALA A 17 6.47 4.63 0.61
C ALA A 17 6.59 4.99 -0.88
N GLN A 18 7.77 5.43 -1.31
CA GLN A 18 8.03 5.75 -2.71
C GLN A 18 8.00 4.49 -3.58
N ALA A 19 8.62 3.40 -3.14
CA ALA A 19 8.62 2.12 -3.86
C ALA A 19 7.20 1.56 -4.06
N LEU A 20 6.35 1.62 -3.03
CA LEU A 20 4.95 1.22 -3.18
C LEU A 20 4.20 2.15 -4.14
N ARG A 21 4.41 3.47 -4.07
CA ARG A 21 3.79 4.42 -5.02
C ARG A 21 4.17 4.13 -6.46
N GLU A 22 5.45 3.88 -6.72
CA GLU A 22 5.95 3.56 -8.06
C GLU A 22 5.38 2.24 -8.57
N HIS A 23 5.28 1.23 -7.71
CA HIS A 23 4.65 -0.03 -8.08
C HIS A 23 3.18 0.14 -8.46
N LEU A 24 2.41 0.88 -7.65
CA LEU A 24 1.01 1.16 -7.92
C LEU A 24 0.83 1.94 -9.23
N LEU A 25 1.64 2.97 -9.44
CA LEU A 25 1.57 3.80 -10.65
C LEU A 25 2.01 3.03 -11.90
N TYR A 26 3.21 2.46 -11.91
CA TYR A 26 3.80 1.94 -13.14
C TYR A 26 3.34 0.54 -13.51
N LYS A 27 2.93 -0.29 -12.54
CA LYS A 27 2.45 -1.66 -12.81
C LYS A 27 0.93 -1.72 -12.94
N HIS A 28 0.21 -0.91 -12.16
CA HIS A 28 -1.24 -1.02 -12.02
C HIS A 28 -2.01 0.21 -12.48
N ASP A 29 -1.33 1.29 -12.89
CA ASP A 29 -1.94 2.58 -13.28
C ASP A 29 -2.80 3.22 -12.18
N ILE A 30 -2.37 3.04 -10.92
CA ILE A 30 -3.06 3.55 -9.74
C ILE A 30 -2.25 4.68 -9.11
N GLU A 31 -2.78 5.90 -9.17
CA GLU A 31 -2.18 7.05 -8.50
C GLU A 31 -2.80 7.28 -7.11
N VAL A 32 -2.07 6.91 -6.06
CA VAL A 32 -2.50 7.14 -4.67
C VAL A 32 -1.34 7.64 -3.80
N PRO A 33 -1.55 8.65 -2.94
CA PRO A 33 -0.54 9.04 -1.96
C PRO A 33 -0.30 7.93 -0.93
N ILE A 34 0.95 7.49 -0.80
CA ILE A 34 1.41 6.63 0.29
C ILE A 34 2.26 7.46 1.25
N ILE A 35 1.94 7.40 2.53
CA ILE A 35 2.60 8.17 3.59
C ILE A 35 3.24 7.19 4.57
N ALA A 36 4.55 7.29 4.77
CA ALA A 36 5.22 6.61 5.86
C ALA A 36 5.00 7.39 7.17
N ARG A 37 4.32 6.77 8.13
CA ARG A 37 4.05 7.37 9.44
C ARG A 37 4.00 6.32 10.53
N SER A 38 4.77 6.55 11.60
CA SER A 38 4.84 5.67 12.78
C SER A 38 5.23 4.23 12.43
N GLY A 39 6.21 4.08 11.52
CA GLY A 39 6.72 2.78 11.08
C GLY A 39 5.75 1.96 10.23
N ARG A 40 4.76 2.61 9.61
CA ARG A 40 3.75 2.00 8.74
C ARG A 40 3.55 2.83 7.47
N LEU A 41 3.09 2.17 6.41
CA LEU A 41 2.63 2.82 5.19
C LEU A 41 1.13 3.05 5.25
N TRP A 42 0.69 4.24 4.86
CA TRP A 42 -0.71 4.66 4.85
C TRP A 42 -1.09 5.14 3.46
N ALA A 43 -2.04 4.47 2.81
CA ALA A 43 -2.68 4.99 1.61
C ALA A 43 -3.73 6.04 1.99
N ARG A 44 -3.69 7.21 1.36
CA ARG A 44 -4.71 8.26 1.56
C ARG A 44 -5.70 8.25 0.39
N LEU A 45 -6.88 7.71 0.62
CA LEU A 45 -7.92 7.55 -0.41
C LEU A 45 -8.86 8.75 -0.45
N ALA A 46 -9.31 9.09 -1.65
CA ALA A 46 -10.39 10.04 -1.89
C ALA A 46 -11.51 9.31 -2.62
N ALA A 47 -12.59 9.00 -1.92
CA ALA A 47 -13.78 8.44 -2.54
C ALA A 47 -14.56 9.54 -3.26
N GLN A 48 -15.09 9.22 -4.44
CA GLN A 48 -15.93 10.11 -5.24
C GLN A 48 -17.25 9.44 -5.59
N VAL A 49 -18.19 10.20 -6.13
CA VAL A 49 -19.56 9.73 -6.45
C VAL A 49 -19.59 8.67 -7.56
N ASP A 50 -18.55 8.61 -8.37
CA ASP A 50 -18.30 7.63 -9.41
C ASP A 50 -17.50 6.41 -8.92
N CYS A 51 -16.82 6.50 -7.77
CA CYS A 51 -16.13 5.36 -7.17
C CYS A 51 -17.11 4.22 -6.83
N GLN A 52 -16.72 3.02 -7.21
CA GLN A 52 -17.40 1.78 -6.88
C GLN A 52 -16.57 0.98 -5.88
N MET A 53 -17.18 -0.02 -5.25
CA MET A 53 -16.46 -0.91 -4.33
C MET A 53 -15.27 -1.59 -5.02
N SER A 54 -15.43 -1.93 -6.30
CA SER A 54 -14.39 -2.55 -7.12
C SER A 54 -13.10 -1.72 -7.21
N ASP A 55 -13.18 -0.39 -7.14
CA ASP A 55 -11.98 0.46 -7.21
C ASP A 55 -11.09 0.27 -5.97
N PHE A 56 -11.71 0.08 -4.80
CA PHE A 56 -11.01 -0.20 -3.55
C PHE A 56 -10.44 -1.62 -3.53
N GLU A 57 -11.16 -2.58 -4.12
CA GLU A 57 -10.72 -3.97 -4.26
C GLU A 57 -9.50 -4.07 -5.20
N ILE A 58 -9.52 -3.38 -6.33
CA ILE A 58 -8.39 -3.29 -7.26
C ILE A 58 -7.14 -2.73 -6.56
N LEU A 59 -7.29 -1.67 -5.76
CA LEU A 59 -6.19 -1.14 -4.96
C LEU A 59 -5.68 -2.17 -3.93
N ALA A 60 -6.58 -2.89 -3.25
CA ALA A 60 -6.20 -3.90 -2.27
C ALA A 60 -5.38 -5.02 -2.91
N ASP A 61 -5.80 -5.49 -4.09
CA ASP A 61 -5.09 -6.52 -4.86
C ASP A 61 -3.70 -6.04 -5.32
N ALA A 62 -3.60 -4.80 -5.80
CA ALA A 62 -2.33 -4.21 -6.21
C ALA A 62 -1.33 -4.07 -5.03
N VAL A 63 -1.82 -3.72 -3.84
CA VAL A 63 -1.00 -3.67 -2.61
C VAL A 63 -0.57 -5.07 -2.17
N ALA A 64 -1.44 -6.08 -2.28
CA ALA A 64 -1.11 -7.46 -1.96
C ALA A 64 -0.02 -8.02 -2.90
N ASP A 65 -0.13 -7.74 -4.20
CA ASP A 65 0.87 -8.08 -5.22
C ASP A 65 2.25 -7.44 -4.92
N TRP A 66 2.27 -6.17 -4.50
CA TRP A 66 3.51 -5.52 -4.06
C TRP A 66 4.11 -6.20 -2.83
N ALA A 67 3.29 -6.52 -1.83
CA ALA A 67 3.74 -7.14 -0.59
C ALA A 67 4.45 -8.49 -0.86
N VAL A 68 3.91 -9.30 -1.78
CA VAL A 68 4.55 -10.55 -2.21
C VAL A 68 5.89 -10.28 -2.89
N THR A 69 5.97 -9.26 -3.74
CA THR A 69 7.22 -8.89 -4.44
C THR A 69 8.30 -8.45 -3.44
N ARG A 70 7.90 -7.70 -2.40
CA ARG A 70 8.81 -7.20 -1.36
C ARG A 70 9.42 -8.29 -0.49
N GLU A 71 8.72 -9.41 -0.27
CA GLU A 71 9.22 -10.53 0.55
C GLU A 71 10.28 -11.39 -0.18
N HIS A 72 10.42 -11.24 -1.50
CA HIS A 72 11.38 -11.99 -2.31
C HIS A 72 12.69 -11.22 -2.60
N HIS A 73 12.85 -10.03 -2.03
CA HIS A 73 14.07 -9.20 -2.06
C HIS A 73 14.66 -9.08 -0.65
#